data_AF-A0A932S221-F1
#
_entry.id   AF-A0A932S221-F1
#
_cell.length_a   1.000
_cell.length_b   1.000
_cell.length_c   1.000
_cell.angle_alpha   90.00
_cell.angle_beta   90.00
_cell.angle_gamma   90.00
#
_symmetry.space_group_name_H-M   'P 1'
#
loop_
_entity.id
_entity.type
_entity.pdbx_description
1 polymer ?
#
loop_
_entity_poly.entity_id
_entity_poly.type
_entity_poly.pdbx_seq_one_letter_code
_entity_poly.pdbx_strand_id
1 'polypeptide(L)'
;DLEVTAIHNHLVGEEPRLIYVHFHGDGRATDLATRLDHVIALTATPRPVAPASPAPLTIDSAAVFRALGRSGKAHGAVAQVSFTLVPGSVTMGGMTVTPALGYGSPINIQMVSPTRAVATGDFALLGTKVEGVLRTLASHGIVATAVHTHMIGESPPVYFVHFWADGPIAQVLVGLRAVLDAAR
;
A
#
# COMPACT_ATOMS: atom_id res chain seq x y z
N ASP A 1 -22.98 6.33 7.07
CA ASP A 1 -22.77 7.31 5.97
C ASP A 1 -21.44 7.06 5.29
N LEU A 2 -21.06 7.83 4.26
CA LEU A 2 -19.71 7.84 3.68
C LEU A 2 -19.03 9.16 4.02
N GLU A 3 -17.84 9.09 4.60
CA GLU A 3 -17.10 10.25 5.10
C GLU A 3 -15.69 10.25 4.53
N VAL A 4 -15.18 11.43 4.15
CA VAL A 4 -13.79 11.59 3.72
C VAL A 4 -12.89 11.59 4.96
N THR A 5 -11.94 10.66 5.00
CA THR A 5 -11.02 10.50 6.12
C THR A 5 -9.62 11.02 5.83
N ALA A 6 -9.25 11.16 4.55
CA ALA A 6 -7.96 11.76 4.20
C ALA A 6 -7.93 12.26 2.75
N ILE A 7 -7.14 13.30 2.50
CA ILE A 7 -6.79 13.77 1.15
C ILE A 7 -5.27 14.04 1.13
N HIS A 8 -4.53 13.31 0.31
CA HIS A 8 -3.06 13.40 0.25
C HIS A 8 -2.50 12.73 -1.02
N ASN A 9 -1.19 12.79 -1.22
CA ASN A 9 -0.49 12.05 -2.26
C ASN A 9 -0.07 10.66 -1.75
N HIS A 10 0.11 9.71 -2.68
CA HIS A 10 0.85 8.45 -2.43
C HIS A 10 2.18 8.42 -3.20
N LEU A 11 2.28 9.17 -4.30
CA LEU A 11 3.45 9.26 -5.17
C LEU A 11 4.09 10.66 -5.05
N VAL A 12 5.31 10.80 -5.53
CA VAL A 12 5.99 12.09 -5.64
C VAL A 12 6.70 12.18 -6.99
N GLY A 13 6.56 13.32 -7.67
CA GLY A 13 7.18 13.59 -8.97
C GLY A 13 6.40 13.06 -10.17
N GLU A 14 5.15 12.64 -9.97
CA GLU A 14 4.27 12.19 -11.04
C GLU A 14 3.71 13.34 -11.88
N GLU A 15 3.53 13.07 -13.19
CA GLU A 15 2.87 13.97 -14.13
C GLU A 15 1.83 13.18 -14.94
N PRO A 16 0.53 13.54 -14.90
CA PRO A 16 -0.05 14.62 -14.09
C PRO A 16 -0.01 14.31 -12.59
N ARG A 17 -0.05 15.35 -11.75
CA ARG A 17 -0.13 15.20 -10.29
C ARG A 17 -1.37 14.40 -9.89
N LEU A 18 -1.19 13.45 -8.98
CA LEU A 18 -2.26 12.59 -8.49
C LEU A 18 -2.54 12.88 -7.00
N ILE A 19 -3.81 13.05 -6.67
CA ILE A 19 -4.29 13.17 -5.29
C ILE A 19 -5.22 12.00 -4.98
N TYR A 20 -5.04 11.43 -3.81
CA TYR A 20 -5.78 10.30 -3.29
C TYR A 20 -6.76 10.79 -2.24
N VAL A 21 -7.96 10.21 -2.26
CA VAL A 21 -9.02 10.48 -1.29
C VAL A 21 -9.36 9.17 -0.60
N HIS A 22 -9.24 9.15 0.72
CA HIS A 22 -9.68 8.03 1.55
C HIS A 22 -11.05 8.33 2.12
N PHE A 23 -11.87 7.30 2.20
CA PHE A 23 -13.20 7.38 2.77
C PHE A 23 -13.47 6.19 3.67
N HIS A 24 -14.33 6.43 4.66
CA HIS A 24 -14.87 5.41 5.54
C HIS A 24 -16.39 5.42 5.45
N GLY A 25 -17.01 4.28 5.72
CA GLY A 25 -18.44 4.26 5.89
C GLY A 25 -18.95 3.01 6.56
N ASP A 26 -19.96 3.22 7.40
CA ASP A 26 -20.65 2.19 8.14
C ASP A 26 -22.13 2.18 7.77
N GLY A 27 -22.71 0.98 7.75
CA GLY A 27 -24.12 0.78 7.46
C GLY A 27 -24.38 -0.49 6.69
N ARG A 28 -25.56 -0.56 6.06
CA ARG A 28 -25.95 -1.70 5.23
C ARG A 28 -25.07 -1.73 3.98
N ALA A 29 -24.52 -2.91 3.68
CA ALA A 29 -23.59 -3.09 2.55
C ALA A 29 -24.17 -2.61 1.20
N THR A 30 -25.46 -2.84 0.96
CA THR A 30 -26.15 -2.39 -0.26
C THR A 30 -26.19 -0.86 -0.36
N ASP A 31 -26.42 -0.18 0.76
CA ASP A 31 -26.57 1.27 0.78
C ASP A 31 -25.20 1.93 0.56
N LEU A 32 -24.14 1.37 1.16
CA LEU A 32 -22.76 1.77 0.91
C LEU A 32 -22.36 1.53 -0.56
N ALA A 33 -22.70 0.38 -1.12
CA ALA A 33 -22.40 0.04 -2.51
C ALA A 33 -23.10 1.00 -3.49
N THR A 34 -24.39 1.30 -3.28
CA THR A 34 -25.13 2.26 -4.11
C THR A 34 -24.51 3.66 -4.03
N ARG A 35 -24.12 4.12 -2.85
CA ARG A 35 -23.48 5.43 -2.69
C ARG A 35 -22.11 5.49 -3.35
N LEU A 36 -21.30 4.44 -3.21
CA LEU A 36 -20.00 4.35 -3.87
C LEU A 36 -20.15 4.31 -5.41
N ASP A 37 -21.14 3.58 -5.93
CA ASP A 37 -21.44 3.56 -7.36
C ASP A 37 -21.80 4.95 -7.89
N HIS A 38 -22.59 5.73 -7.15
CA HIS A 38 -22.89 7.13 -7.50
C HIS A 38 -21.63 8.00 -7.54
N VAL A 39 -20.71 7.87 -6.58
CA VAL A 39 -19.43 8.61 -6.58
C VAL A 39 -18.58 8.23 -7.80
N ILE A 40 -18.44 6.92 -8.07
CA ILE A 40 -17.69 6.43 -9.23
C ILE A 40 -18.35 6.88 -10.55
N ALA A 41 -19.69 7.01 -10.60
CA ALA A 41 -20.39 7.52 -11.77
C ALA A 41 -20.12 8.98 -12.10
N LEU A 42 -19.57 9.75 -11.15
CA LEU A 42 -19.12 11.12 -11.37
C LEU A 42 -17.67 11.19 -11.90
N THR A 43 -16.97 10.06 -12.04
CA THR A 43 -15.61 10.00 -12.59
C THR A 43 -15.61 9.50 -14.03
N ALA A 44 -14.48 9.69 -14.72
CA ALA A 44 -14.24 9.11 -16.04
C ALA A 44 -13.74 7.65 -15.97
N THR A 45 -13.84 6.97 -14.82
CA THR A 45 -13.33 5.59 -14.64
C THR A 45 -14.08 4.63 -15.56
N PRO A 46 -13.40 3.92 -16.48
CA PRO A 46 -14.05 2.96 -17.37
C PRO A 46 -14.76 1.84 -16.61
N ARG A 47 -15.97 1.48 -17.05
CA ARG A 47 -16.76 0.37 -16.51
C ARG A 47 -17.29 -0.48 -17.69
N PRO A 48 -16.87 -1.76 -17.85
CA PRO A 48 -16.01 -2.53 -16.95
C PRO A 48 -14.53 -2.15 -17.05
N VAL A 49 -13.79 -2.39 -15.97
CA VAL A 49 -12.32 -2.27 -15.97
C VAL A 49 -11.75 -3.41 -16.80
N ALA A 50 -11.13 -3.08 -17.94
CA ALA A 50 -10.40 -4.05 -18.74
C ALA A 50 -8.98 -4.22 -18.17
N PRO A 51 -8.53 -5.44 -17.84
CA PRO A 51 -7.15 -5.67 -17.45
C PRO A 51 -6.23 -5.36 -18.64
N ALA A 52 -5.11 -4.67 -18.38
CA ALA A 52 -4.08 -4.49 -19.38
C ALA A 52 -3.51 -5.85 -19.82
N SER A 53 -3.19 -5.99 -21.11
CA SER A 53 -2.52 -7.19 -21.61
C SER A 53 -1.17 -7.36 -20.91
N PRO A 54 -0.88 -8.51 -20.30
CA PRO A 54 0.40 -8.71 -19.63
C PRO A 54 1.54 -8.71 -20.66
N ALA A 55 2.63 -8.00 -20.34
CA ALA A 55 3.88 -8.14 -21.08
C ALA A 55 4.45 -9.56 -20.90
N PRO A 56 5.25 -10.10 -21.84
CA PRO A 56 5.89 -11.41 -21.73
C PRO A 56 7.09 -11.38 -20.76
N LEU A 57 6.85 -10.89 -19.55
CA LEU A 57 7.80 -10.78 -18.46
C LEU A 57 7.17 -11.44 -17.24
N THR A 58 7.96 -12.22 -16.52
CA THR A 58 7.52 -12.94 -15.33
C THR A 58 8.40 -12.60 -14.14
N ILE A 59 7.84 -12.75 -12.94
CA ILE A 59 8.58 -12.63 -11.69
C ILE A 59 8.70 -14.01 -11.03
N ASP A 60 9.86 -14.32 -10.47
CA ASP A 60 10.00 -15.46 -9.55
C ASP A 60 9.34 -15.11 -8.21
N SER A 61 8.02 -15.27 -8.17
CA SER A 61 7.21 -14.97 -6.99
C SER A 61 7.58 -15.81 -5.78
N ALA A 62 8.05 -17.05 -5.98
CA ALA A 62 8.52 -17.90 -4.90
C ALA A 62 9.78 -17.33 -4.24
N ALA A 63 10.72 -16.80 -5.02
CA ALA A 63 11.88 -16.08 -4.49
C ALA A 63 11.48 -14.81 -3.73
N VAL A 64 10.55 -14.02 -4.27
CA VAL A 64 10.01 -12.83 -3.58
C VAL A 64 9.40 -13.19 -2.22
N PHE A 65 8.51 -14.19 -2.17
CA PHE A 65 7.82 -14.58 -0.95
C PHE A 65 8.78 -15.15 0.10
N ARG A 66 9.80 -15.91 -0.31
CA ARG A 66 10.86 -16.37 0.60
C ARG A 66 11.66 -15.20 1.17
N ALA A 67 12.10 -14.26 0.33
CA ALA A 67 12.90 -13.12 0.77
C ALA A 67 12.14 -12.24 1.79
N LEU A 68 10.87 -11.95 1.50
CA LEU A 68 10.02 -11.13 2.38
C LEU A 68 9.42 -11.92 3.56
N GLY A 69 9.56 -13.26 3.56
CA GLY A 69 9.07 -14.14 4.63
C GLY A 69 7.54 -14.22 4.72
N ARG A 70 6.83 -14.02 3.61
CA ARG A 70 5.36 -14.03 3.55
C ARG A 70 4.87 -14.47 2.18
N SER A 71 3.94 -15.42 2.15
CA SER A 71 3.22 -15.80 0.94
C SER A 71 2.24 -14.71 0.50
N GLY A 72 1.99 -14.64 -0.81
CA GLY A 72 1.15 -13.62 -1.40
C GLY A 72 0.46 -14.06 -2.70
N LYS A 73 0.06 -13.08 -3.51
CA LYS A 73 -0.54 -13.30 -4.84
C LYS A 73 0.47 -12.92 -5.90
N ALA A 74 0.43 -13.58 -7.05
CA ALA A 74 1.26 -13.21 -8.19
C ALA A 74 0.49 -13.39 -9.50
N HIS A 75 0.77 -12.53 -10.46
CA HIS A 75 0.22 -12.60 -11.81
C HIS A 75 1.22 -11.98 -12.81
N GLY A 76 1.72 -12.79 -13.73
CA GLY A 76 2.72 -12.36 -14.73
C GLY A 76 3.99 -11.82 -14.08
N ALA A 77 4.29 -10.53 -14.32
CA ALA A 77 5.45 -9.83 -13.79
C ALA A 77 5.28 -9.28 -12.37
N VAL A 78 4.10 -9.45 -11.75
CA VAL A 78 3.74 -8.80 -10.47
C VAL A 78 3.64 -9.82 -9.34
N ALA A 79 4.26 -9.53 -8.20
CA ALA A 79 4.10 -10.23 -6.93
C ALA A 79 3.60 -9.25 -5.85
N GLN A 80 2.63 -9.66 -5.05
CA GLN A 80 1.98 -8.86 -4.03
C GLN A 80 2.00 -9.59 -2.70
N VAL A 81 2.48 -8.94 -1.65
CA VAL A 81 2.41 -9.42 -0.27
C VAL A 81 1.79 -8.35 0.62
N SER A 82 1.24 -8.73 1.77
CA SER A 82 0.73 -7.77 2.73
C SER A 82 1.05 -8.22 4.16
N PHE A 83 1.39 -7.26 5.00
CA PHE A 83 1.75 -7.44 6.39
C PHE A 83 0.78 -6.69 7.31
N THR A 84 0.76 -7.10 8.58
CA THR A 84 0.14 -6.33 9.67
C THR A 84 1.27 -5.98 10.62
N LEU A 85 1.67 -4.71 10.63
CA LEU A 85 2.84 -4.23 11.36
C LEU A 85 2.46 -3.52 12.66
N VAL A 86 1.25 -2.96 12.74
CA VAL A 86 0.69 -2.43 13.98
C VAL A 86 0.25 -3.60 14.87
N PRO A 87 0.84 -3.76 16.08
CA PRO A 87 0.42 -4.79 17.01
C PRO A 87 -0.92 -4.44 17.68
N GLY A 88 -1.69 -5.47 18.04
CA GLY A 88 -2.96 -5.31 18.73
C GLY A 88 -4.12 -4.85 17.84
N SER A 89 -5.15 -4.30 18.48
CA SER A 89 -6.36 -3.84 17.80
C SER A 89 -6.31 -2.35 17.54
N VAL A 90 -6.64 -1.95 16.32
CA VAL A 90 -6.97 -0.56 15.99
C VAL A 90 -8.48 -0.39 16.07
N THR A 91 -8.93 0.67 16.74
CA THR A 91 -10.36 1.03 16.79
C THR A 91 -10.59 2.39 16.18
N MET A 92 -11.78 2.61 15.62
CA MET A 92 -12.24 3.90 15.12
C MET A 92 -13.74 4.00 15.38
N GLY A 93 -14.21 5.09 15.97
CA GLY A 93 -15.62 5.23 16.37
C GLY A 93 -16.10 4.14 17.35
N GLY A 94 -15.20 3.57 18.16
CA GLY A 94 -15.51 2.47 19.09
C GLY A 94 -15.60 1.08 18.45
N MET A 95 -15.41 0.96 17.13
CA MET A 95 -15.42 -0.31 16.40
C MET A 95 -14.00 -0.76 16.07
N THR A 96 -13.76 -2.07 16.10
CA THR A 96 -12.49 -2.64 15.65
C THR A 96 -12.34 -2.49 14.14
N VAL A 97 -11.29 -1.81 13.71
CA VAL A 97 -10.86 -1.78 12.31
C VAL A 97 -10.09 -3.08 12.06
N THR A 98 -10.30 -3.73 10.93
CA THR A 98 -9.47 -4.88 10.53
C THR A 98 -8.29 -4.41 9.67
N PRO A 99 -7.17 -5.15 9.59
CA PRO A 99 -6.07 -4.76 8.72
C PRO A 99 -6.51 -4.57 7.26
N ALA A 100 -7.41 -5.42 6.78
CA ALA A 100 -7.97 -5.31 5.42
C ALA A 100 -8.82 -4.05 5.20
N LEU A 101 -9.34 -3.44 6.28
CA LEU A 101 -10.17 -2.23 6.21
C LEU A 101 -9.37 -0.94 6.33
N GLY A 102 -8.20 -0.93 7.00
CA GLY A 102 -7.58 0.37 7.28
C GLY A 102 -6.09 0.40 7.60
N TYR A 103 -5.43 -0.71 7.95
CA TYR A 103 -4.03 -0.65 8.39
C TYR A 103 -3.18 -1.86 7.96
N GLY A 104 -3.53 -2.47 6.83
CA GLY A 104 -2.64 -3.40 6.14
C GLY A 104 -1.42 -2.68 5.58
N SER A 105 -0.33 -3.42 5.36
CA SER A 105 0.89 -2.91 4.74
C SER A 105 1.20 -3.69 3.47
N PRO A 106 0.51 -3.40 2.35
CA PRO A 106 0.75 -4.03 1.06
C PRO A 106 2.10 -3.62 0.46
N ILE A 107 2.76 -4.57 -0.19
CA ILE A 107 3.94 -4.35 -1.02
C ILE A 107 3.67 -5.03 -2.36
N ASN A 108 3.75 -4.24 -3.43
CA ASN A 108 3.65 -4.70 -4.81
C ASN A 108 5.03 -4.58 -5.47
N ILE A 109 5.48 -5.66 -6.11
CA ILE A 109 6.75 -5.70 -6.84
C ILE A 109 6.44 -6.13 -8.27
N GLN A 110 6.92 -5.35 -9.23
CA GLN A 110 6.77 -5.62 -10.66
C GLN A 110 8.13 -5.65 -11.34
N MET A 111 8.42 -6.72 -12.08
CA MET A 111 9.52 -6.69 -13.05
C MET A 111 9.13 -5.73 -14.19
N VAL A 112 10.02 -4.79 -14.52
CA VAL A 112 9.86 -3.85 -15.66
C VAL A 112 10.85 -4.15 -16.79
N SER A 113 11.85 -4.98 -16.52
CA SER A 113 12.74 -5.61 -17.49
C SER A 113 13.26 -6.94 -16.91
N PRO A 114 14.06 -7.74 -17.64
CA PRO A 114 14.66 -8.94 -17.08
C PRO A 114 15.57 -8.71 -15.85
N THR A 115 16.07 -7.48 -15.65
CA THR A 115 17.04 -7.16 -14.59
C THR A 115 16.61 -6.05 -13.64
N ARG A 116 15.46 -5.42 -13.87
CA ARG A 116 14.97 -4.27 -13.10
C ARG A 116 13.55 -4.52 -12.60
N ALA A 117 13.34 -4.26 -11.33
CA ALA A 117 12.05 -4.28 -10.66
C ALA A 117 11.73 -2.90 -10.10
N VAL A 118 10.45 -2.58 -10.11
CA VAL A 118 9.87 -1.46 -9.37
C VAL A 118 9.03 -2.05 -8.24
N ALA A 119 9.10 -1.45 -7.05
CA ALA A 119 8.21 -1.79 -5.95
C ALA A 119 7.60 -0.55 -5.31
N THR A 120 6.34 -0.66 -4.94
CA THR A 120 5.61 0.38 -4.23
C THR A 120 4.53 -0.22 -3.34
N GLY A 121 4.04 0.58 -2.40
CA GLY A 121 3.11 0.19 -1.35
C GLY A 121 3.21 1.18 -0.20
N ASP A 122 2.76 0.74 0.96
CA ASP A 122 2.78 1.51 2.18
C ASP A 122 3.00 0.65 3.42
N PHE A 123 3.62 1.27 4.42
CA PHE A 123 3.78 0.70 5.75
C PHE A 123 2.84 1.43 6.70
N ALA A 124 1.88 0.70 7.26
CA ALA A 124 1.04 1.15 8.35
C ALA A 124 1.79 0.95 9.67
N LEU A 125 2.06 2.03 10.39
CA LEU A 125 3.01 2.09 11.49
C LEU A 125 2.44 2.82 12.68
N LEU A 126 2.85 2.39 13.88
CA LEU A 126 2.80 3.26 15.05
C LEU A 126 3.81 4.41 14.89
N GLY A 127 3.50 5.57 15.45
CA GLY A 127 4.37 6.75 15.37
C GLY A 127 5.82 6.48 15.80
N THR A 128 6.02 5.60 16.78
CA THR A 128 7.35 5.19 17.29
C THR A 128 8.22 4.44 16.28
N LYS A 129 7.65 3.95 15.17
CA LYS A 129 8.37 3.20 14.12
C LYS A 129 8.70 4.05 12.89
N VAL A 130 8.04 5.19 12.72
CA VAL A 130 8.11 6.01 11.49
C VAL A 130 9.53 6.45 11.18
N GLU A 131 10.25 7.02 12.16
CA GLU A 131 11.64 7.50 11.94
C GLU A 131 12.59 6.36 11.54
N GLY A 132 12.49 5.21 12.21
CA GLY A 132 13.33 4.05 11.91
C GLY A 132 13.10 3.53 10.50
N VAL A 133 11.83 3.45 10.08
CA VAL A 133 11.45 3.04 8.72
C VAL A 133 11.97 4.04 7.68
N LEU A 134 11.77 5.34 7.87
CA LEU A 134 12.26 6.37 6.95
C LEU A 134 13.79 6.34 6.79
N ARG A 135 14.52 6.17 7.90
CA ARG A 135 15.98 6.03 7.87
C ARG A 135 16.41 4.79 7.09
N THR A 136 15.72 3.67 7.29
CA THR A 136 16.04 2.39 6.63
C THR A 136 15.72 2.43 5.13
N LEU A 137 14.60 3.06 4.74
CA LEU A 137 14.29 3.33 3.33
C LEU A 137 15.43 4.09 2.66
N ALA A 138 15.86 5.21 3.27
CA ALA A 138 16.92 6.05 2.76
C ALA A 138 18.28 5.30 2.66
N SER A 139 18.65 4.50 3.66
CA SER A 139 19.93 3.76 3.65
C SER A 139 19.99 2.66 2.59
N HIS A 140 18.83 2.20 2.11
CA HIS A 140 18.70 1.21 1.03
C HIS A 140 18.36 1.83 -0.33
N GLY A 141 18.41 3.16 -0.47
CA GLY A 141 18.10 3.86 -1.72
C GLY A 141 16.63 3.73 -2.15
N ILE A 142 15.73 3.45 -1.20
CA ILE A 142 14.29 3.41 -1.43
C ILE A 142 13.72 4.79 -1.08
N VAL A 143 12.99 5.39 -2.03
CA VAL A 143 12.42 6.73 -1.86
C VAL A 143 11.15 6.63 -1.02
N ALA A 144 11.08 7.35 0.10
CA ALA A 144 9.81 7.59 0.78
C ALA A 144 9.04 8.66 0.00
N THR A 145 7.84 8.34 -0.47
CA THR A 145 7.04 9.23 -1.34
C THR A 145 6.01 10.04 -0.57
N ALA A 146 5.55 9.55 0.58
CA ALA A 146 4.61 10.26 1.45
C ALA A 146 4.65 9.74 2.89
N VAL A 147 4.25 10.60 3.84
CA VAL A 147 3.91 10.23 5.22
C VAL A 147 2.61 10.95 5.61
N HIS A 148 1.56 10.21 5.95
CA HIS A 148 0.25 10.77 6.33
C HIS A 148 -0.59 9.74 7.13
N THR A 149 -1.83 10.07 7.47
CA THR A 149 -2.84 9.11 7.97
C THR A 149 -3.91 8.85 6.92
N HIS A 150 -4.55 7.67 6.94
CA HIS A 150 -5.73 7.34 6.14
C HIS A 150 -7.04 7.48 6.91
N MET A 151 -6.97 7.59 8.24
CA MET A 151 -8.10 7.53 9.16
C MET A 151 -8.16 8.78 10.04
N ILE A 152 -9.34 9.07 10.60
CA ILE A 152 -9.54 10.17 11.56
C ILE A 152 -10.18 9.57 12.81
N GLY A 153 -9.55 9.79 13.96
CA GLY A 153 -10.08 9.36 15.26
C GLY A 153 -9.83 7.89 15.57
N GLU A 154 -8.87 7.27 14.88
CA GLU A 154 -8.40 5.92 15.18
C GLU A 154 -7.53 5.88 16.46
N SER A 155 -7.54 4.74 17.13
CA SER A 155 -6.71 4.46 18.31
C SER A 155 -6.12 3.04 18.24
N PRO A 156 -4.79 2.88 18.39
CA PRO A 156 -3.78 3.95 18.44
C PRO A 156 -3.69 4.69 17.10
N PRO A 157 -3.14 5.92 17.06
CA PRO A 157 -2.89 6.63 15.81
C PRO A 157 -1.99 5.82 14.86
N VAL A 158 -2.39 5.73 13.59
CA VAL A 158 -1.67 4.98 12.56
C VAL A 158 -1.14 5.91 11.49
N TYR A 159 0.16 5.79 11.20
CA TYR A 159 0.85 6.54 10.16
C TYR A 159 1.14 5.61 8.98
N PHE A 160 1.03 6.14 7.77
CA PHE A 160 1.30 5.44 6.52
C PHE A 160 2.52 6.06 5.87
N VAL A 161 3.54 5.26 5.62
CA VAL A 161 4.72 5.66 4.87
C VAL A 161 4.67 4.98 3.50
N HIS A 162 4.45 5.78 2.45
CA HIS A 162 4.52 5.30 1.08
C HIS A 162 5.95 5.28 0.57
N PHE A 163 6.24 4.37 -0.35
CA PHE A 163 7.58 4.26 -0.92
C PHE A 163 7.58 3.91 -2.41
N TRP A 164 8.74 4.18 -3.02
CA TRP A 164 9.09 3.78 -4.37
C TRP A 164 10.51 3.24 -4.39
N ALA A 165 10.64 1.96 -4.73
CA ALA A 165 11.92 1.31 -4.97
C ALA A 165 12.07 1.01 -6.47
N ASP A 166 13.25 1.22 -7.01
CA ASP A 166 13.54 0.99 -8.42
C ASP A 166 14.98 0.51 -8.59
N GLY A 167 15.15 -0.71 -9.08
CA GLY A 167 16.49 -1.27 -9.28
C GLY A 167 16.51 -2.78 -9.45
N PRO A 168 17.69 -3.41 -9.32
CA PRO A 168 17.80 -4.86 -9.38
C PRO A 168 16.95 -5.54 -8.31
N ILE A 169 16.17 -6.56 -8.69
CA ILE A 169 15.23 -7.22 -7.78
C ILE A 169 15.88 -7.71 -6.47
N ALA A 170 17.13 -8.19 -6.54
CA ALA A 170 17.87 -8.61 -5.35
C ALA A 170 18.08 -7.46 -4.34
N GLN A 171 18.43 -6.26 -4.83
CA GLN A 171 18.63 -5.09 -3.96
C GLN A 171 17.30 -4.57 -3.42
N VAL A 172 16.26 -4.54 -4.26
CA VAL A 172 14.90 -4.17 -3.84
C VAL A 172 14.42 -5.09 -2.72
N LEU A 173 14.58 -6.41 -2.86
CA LEU A 173 14.17 -7.37 -1.83
C LEU A 173 14.96 -7.24 -0.53
N VAL A 174 16.29 -7.00 -0.61
CA VAL A 174 17.12 -6.75 0.58
C VAL A 174 16.65 -5.49 1.32
N GLY A 175 16.42 -4.39 0.60
CA GLY A 175 15.96 -3.15 1.21
C GLY A 175 14.57 -3.28 1.84
N LEU A 176 13.61 -3.87 1.12
CA LEU A 176 12.27 -4.11 1.66
C LEU A 176 12.28 -5.03 2.87
N ARG A 177 13.15 -6.05 2.88
CA ARG A 177 13.31 -6.90 4.06
C ARG A 177 13.83 -6.12 5.28
N ALA A 178 14.85 -5.30 5.09
CA ALA A 178 15.39 -4.46 6.16
C ALA A 178 14.32 -3.49 6.72
N VAL A 179 13.50 -2.90 5.84
CA VAL A 179 12.39 -2.02 6.26
C VAL A 179 11.33 -2.79 7.06
N LEU A 180 10.95 -3.99 6.63
CA LEU A 180 10.03 -4.85 7.38
C LEU A 180 10.58 -5.23 8.76
N ASP A 181 11.89 -5.48 8.87
CA ASP A 181 12.52 -5.79 10.14
C ASP A 181 12.58 -4.54 11.06
N ALA A 182 12.77 -3.33 10.51
CA ALA A 182 12.70 -2.07 11.25
C ALA A 182 11.28 -1.67 11.69
N ALA A 183 10.25 -2.12 10.96
CA ALA A 183 8.86 -1.81 11.23
C ALA A 183 8.22 -2.68 12.32
N ARG A 184 8.80 -3.85 12.62
CA ARG A 184 8.33 -4.79 13.65
C ARG A 184 8.71 -4.34 15.05
#